data_AF-A0A2D7HHL7-F1
#
_entry.id   AF-A0A2D7HHL7-F1
#
_cell.length_a   1.000
_cell.length_b   1.000
_cell.length_c   1.000
_cell.angle_alpha   90.00
_cell.angle_beta   90.00
_cell.angle_gamma   90.00
#
_symmetry.space_group_name_H-M   'P 1'
#
loop_
_entity.id
_entity.type
_entity.pdbx_description
1 polymer ?
#
loop_
_entity_poly.entity_id
_entity_poly.type
_entity_poly.pdbx_seq_one_letter_code
_entity_poly.pdbx_strand_id
1 'polypeptide(L)'
;MERMIAVGIRLNESGEVSVDGPAGRALFDLAIALEDAVPLPVDVQHVLAAIVLAERSGLVDDQTRVTVDDPSLQQIIREYLPQVFKQYDDQREGT
;
A
#
# COMPACT_ATOMS: atom_id res chain seq x y z
N MET A 1 2.97 14.84 14.29
CA MET A 1 2.15 15.44 13.21
C MET A 1 1.71 14.36 12.24
N GLU A 2 0.57 14.55 11.57
CA GLU A 2 0.12 13.66 10.48
C GLU A 2 0.44 14.31 9.13
N ARG A 3 0.94 13.52 8.18
CA ARG A 3 1.11 13.96 6.79
C ARG A 3 0.26 13.10 5.85
N MET A 4 -0.26 13.71 4.80
CA MET A 4 -0.94 12.97 3.74
C MET A 4 0.12 12.32 2.85
N ILE A 5 0.00 11.01 2.62
CA ILE A 5 0.94 10.25 1.76
C ILE A 5 0.30 9.83 0.44
N ALA A 6 -1.02 9.84 0.39
CA ALA A 6 -1.86 9.71 -0.80
C ALA A 6 -3.21 10.33 -0.49
N VAL A 7 -4.01 10.68 -1.49
CA VAL A 7 -5.35 11.25 -1.28
C VAL A 7 -6.19 10.29 -0.41
N GLY A 8 -6.59 10.77 0.77
CA GLY A 8 -7.37 9.99 1.75
C GLY A 8 -6.57 9.07 2.66
N ILE A 9 -5.23 9.08 2.57
CA ILE A 9 -4.31 8.26 3.39
C ILE A 9 -3.33 9.17 4.12
N ARG A 10 -3.28 9.07 5.45
CA ARG A 10 -2.39 9.85 6.32
C ARG A 10 -1.48 8.94 7.12
N LEU A 11 -0.23 9.36 7.29
CA LEU A 11 0.77 8.69 8.09
C LEU A 11 1.23 9.61 9.23
N ASN A 12 1.24 9.09 10.45
CA ASN A 12 1.78 9.81 11.60
C ASN A 12 3.25 9.43 11.88
N GLU A 13 3.88 10.16 12.80
CA GLU A 13 5.29 9.93 13.21
C GLU A 13 5.53 8.56 13.85
N SER A 14 4.50 7.95 14.42
CA SER A 14 4.55 6.61 15.02
C SER A 14 4.43 5.49 13.97
N GLY A 15 4.16 5.83 12.71
CA GLY A 15 3.97 4.87 11.64
C GLY A 15 2.53 4.37 11.49
N GLU A 16 1.57 4.91 12.24
CA GLU A 16 0.16 4.56 12.09
C GLU A 16 -0.42 5.23 10.85
N VAL A 17 -1.22 4.47 10.11
CA VAL A 17 -1.89 4.95 8.91
C VAL A 17 -3.37 5.11 9.18
N SER A 18 -3.89 6.30 8.90
CA SER A 18 -5.33 6.58 8.87
C SER A 18 -5.82 6.62 7.42
N VAL A 19 -6.94 5.94 7.15
CA VAL A 19 -7.50 5.79 5.81
C VAL A 19 -8.96 6.24 5.83
N ASP A 20 -9.34 7.14 4.92
CA ASP A 20 -10.74 7.53 4.75
C ASP A 20 -11.56 6.45 4.02
N GLY A 21 -12.90 6.57 4.08
CA GLY A 21 -13.79 5.56 3.50
C GLY A 21 -13.54 5.28 2.00
N PRO A 22 -13.49 6.31 1.14
CA PRO A 22 -13.19 6.14 -0.28
C PRO A 22 -11.84 5.49 -0.56
N ALA A 23 -10.76 5.95 0.07
CA ALA A 23 -9.43 5.35 -0.08
C ALA A 23 -9.41 3.90 0.42
N GLY A 24 -10.09 3.62 1.53
CA GLY A 24 -10.24 2.27 2.06
C GLY A 24 -10.87 1.32 1.05
N ARG A 25 -11.95 1.75 0.38
CA ARG A 25 -12.57 0.96 -0.68
C ARG A 25 -11.62 0.71 -1.85
N ALA A 26 -10.92 1.75 -2.31
CA ALA A 26 -9.96 1.60 -3.40
C ALA A 26 -8.79 0.66 -3.06
N LEU A 27 -8.32 0.64 -1.80
CA LEU A 27 -7.31 -0.31 -1.34
C LEU A 27 -7.81 -1.76 -1.38
N PHE A 28 -9.07 -2.01 -1.01
CA PHE A 28 -9.67 -3.35 -1.14
C PHE A 28 -9.75 -3.79 -2.61
N ASP A 29 -10.23 -2.91 -3.49
CA ASP A 29 -10.36 -3.23 -4.91
C ASP A 29 -8.96 -3.49 -5.53
N LEU A 30 -7.93 -2.73 -5.11
CA LEU A 30 -6.53 -2.97 -5.49
C LEU A 30 -5.99 -4.30 -4.96
N ALA A 31 -6.24 -4.64 -3.70
CA ALA A 31 -5.76 -5.89 -3.12
C ALA A 31 -6.30 -7.11 -3.89
N ILE A 32 -7.59 -7.12 -4.19
CA ILE A 32 -8.24 -8.17 -5.00
C ILE A 32 -7.60 -8.26 -6.39
N ALA A 33 -7.48 -7.13 -7.09
CA ALA A 33 -6.92 -7.10 -8.44
C ALA A 33 -5.45 -7.55 -8.48
N LEU A 34 -4.70 -7.29 -7.41
CA LEU A 34 -3.30 -7.69 -7.29
C LEU A 34 -3.15 -9.15 -6.89
N GLU A 35 -3.98 -9.67 -6.00
CA GLU A 35 -4.00 -11.08 -5.61
C GLU A 35 -4.17 -12.00 -6.83
N ASP A 36 -5.03 -11.63 -7.78
CA ASP A 36 -5.19 -12.37 -9.05
C ASP A 36 -3.97 -12.25 -9.98
N ALA A 37 -3.16 -11.20 -9.83
CA ALA A 37 -2.08 -10.84 -10.73
C ALA A 37 -0.69 -11.27 -10.26
N VAL A 38 -0.52 -11.61 -8.98
CA VAL A 38 0.77 -12.01 -8.41
C VAL A 38 0.65 -13.32 -7.62
N PRO A 39 1.71 -14.15 -7.55
CA PRO A 39 1.70 -15.40 -6.81
C PRO A 39 1.91 -15.17 -5.29
N LEU A 40 1.26 -14.16 -4.71
CA LEU A 40 1.40 -13.76 -3.32
C LEU A 40 -0.01 -13.47 -2.74
N PRO A 41 -0.27 -13.80 -1.46
CA PRO A 41 -1.57 -13.57 -0.83
C PRO A 41 -1.72 -12.09 -0.44
N VAL A 42 -1.96 -11.23 -1.43
CA VAL A 42 -2.03 -9.77 -1.24
C VAL A 42 -3.31 -9.38 -0.51
N ASP A 43 -3.16 -8.64 0.59
CA ASP A 43 -4.28 -7.99 1.27
C ASP A 43 -4.10 -6.46 1.32
N VAL A 44 -5.09 -5.77 1.90
CA VAL A 44 -5.09 -4.31 2.07
C VAL A 44 -3.86 -3.81 2.84
N GLN A 45 -3.36 -4.53 3.83
CA GLN A 45 -2.19 -4.12 4.61
C GLN A 45 -0.92 -4.20 3.76
N HIS A 46 -0.80 -5.22 2.90
CA HIS A 46 0.33 -5.32 1.96
C HIS A 46 0.32 -4.16 0.95
N VAL A 47 -0.85 -3.83 0.40
CA VAL A 47 -1.01 -2.69 -0.51
C VAL A 47 -0.66 -1.38 0.19
N LEU A 48 -1.13 -1.19 1.43
CA LEU A 48 -0.86 0.01 2.21
C LEU A 48 0.63 0.14 2.56
N ALA A 49 1.27 -0.95 2.95
CA ALA A 49 2.71 -0.98 3.21
C ALA A 49 3.51 -0.64 1.95
N ALA A 50 3.13 -1.18 0.79
CA ALA A 50 3.75 -0.84 -0.49
C ALA A 50 3.60 0.64 -0.83
N ILE A 51 2.43 1.25 -0.61
CA ILE A 51 2.20 2.69 -0.79
C ILE A 51 3.11 3.52 0.12
N VAL A 52 3.27 3.13 1.39
CA VAL A 52 4.18 3.81 2.33
C VAL A 52 5.64 3.73 1.86
N LEU A 53 6.08 2.59 1.31
CA LEU A 53 7.42 2.44 0.75
C LEU A 53 7.63 3.24 -0.54
N ALA A 54 6.60 3.29 -1.39
CA ALA A 54 6.60 4.08 -2.61
C ALA A 54 6.63 5.58 -2.32
N GLU A 55 5.90 6.07 -1.30
CA GLU A 55 5.95 7.47 -0.86
C GLU A 55 7.34 7.87 -0.39
N ARG A 56 8.00 7.02 0.42
CA ARG A 56 9.39 7.24 0.84
C ARG A 56 10.37 7.33 -0.33
N SER A 57 10.02 6.74 -1.46
CA SER A 57 10.82 6.74 -2.69
C SER A 57 10.41 7.85 -3.66
N GLY A 58 9.41 8.67 -3.32
CA GLY A 58 8.90 9.77 -4.14
C GLY A 58 8.06 9.33 -5.35
N LEU A 59 7.61 8.07 -5.38
CA LEU A 59 6.77 7.53 -6.46
C LEU A 59 5.28 7.72 -6.21
N VAL A 60 4.90 7.98 -4.97
CA VAL A 60 3.56 8.30 -4.51
C VAL A 60 3.66 9.54 -3.63
N ASP A 61 2.68 10.42 -3.70
CA ASP A 61 2.64 11.68 -2.96
C ASP A 61 1.22 12.06 -2.54
N ASP A 62 1.07 13.20 -1.87
CA ASP A 62 -0.22 13.69 -1.36
C ASP A 62 -1.25 14.04 -2.46
N GLN A 63 -0.85 14.06 -3.74
CA GLN A 63 -1.75 14.25 -4.89
C GLN A 63 -2.15 12.92 -5.54
N THR A 64 -1.46 11.83 -5.21
CA THR A 64 -1.71 10.51 -5.78
C THR A 64 -3.06 9.98 -5.32
N ARG A 65 -3.95 9.67 -6.26
CA ARG A 65 -5.24 9.05 -5.98
C ARG A 65 -5.12 7.54 -6.02
N VAL A 66 -5.51 6.90 -4.92
CA VAL A 66 -5.57 5.43 -4.87
C VAL A 66 -6.80 4.96 -5.63
N THR A 67 -6.58 4.22 -6.72
CA THR A 67 -7.65 3.61 -7.53
C THR A 67 -7.14 2.36 -8.22
N VAL A 68 -8.02 1.38 -8.40
CA VAL A 68 -7.72 0.16 -9.15
C VAL A 68 -7.54 0.43 -10.65
N ASP A 69 -8.13 1.51 -11.18
CA ASP A 69 -8.05 1.85 -12.60
C ASP A 69 -6.72 2.49 -13.01
N ASP A 70 -5.80 2.73 -12.07
CA ASP A 70 -4.48 3.29 -12.35
C ASP A 70 -3.44 2.17 -12.55
N PRO A 71 -3.05 1.87 -13.81
CA PRO A 71 -2.08 0.81 -14.09
C PRO A 71 -0.67 1.17 -13.61
N SER A 72 -0.33 2.47 -13.53
CA SER A 72 0.97 2.90 -13.02
C SER A 72 1.07 2.67 -11.53
N LEU A 73 0.02 2.99 -10.77
CA LEU A 73 -0.06 2.69 -9.34
C LEU A 73 0.00 1.17 -9.09
N GLN A 74 -0.75 0.37 -9.86
CA GLN A 74 -0.68 -1.10 -9.75
C GLN A 74 0.75 -1.62 -9.97
N GLN A 75 1.45 -1.11 -10.99
CA GLN A 75 2.82 -1.51 -11.29
C GLN A 75 3.77 -1.14 -10.13
N ILE A 76 3.68 0.08 -9.61
CA ILE A 76 4.45 0.53 -8.45
C ILE A 76 4.22 -0.41 -7.26
N ILE A 77 2.97 -0.70 -6.93
CA ILE A 77 2.64 -1.59 -5.81
C ILE A 77 3.27 -2.98 -6.01
N ARG A 78 3.14 -3.56 -7.21
CA ARG A 78 3.72 -4.88 -7.54
C ARG A 78 5.23 -4.94 -7.35
N GLU A 79 5.94 -3.85 -7.66
CA GLU A 79 7.39 -3.77 -7.47
C GLU A 79 7.80 -3.78 -5.98
N TYR A 80 6.97 -3.21 -5.10
CA TYR A 80 7.22 -3.20 -3.65
C TYR A 80 6.69 -4.44 -2.91
N LEU A 81 5.72 -5.17 -3.46
CA LEU A 81 5.14 -6.35 -2.78
C LEU A 81 6.21 -7.35 -2.31
N PRO A 82 7.22 -7.76 -3.11
CA PRO A 82 8.26 -8.69 -2.63
C PRO A 82 9.03 -8.17 -1.41
N GLN A 83 9.27 -6.86 -1.33
CA GLN A 83 9.93 -6.25 -0.17
C GLN A 83 9.03 -6.29 1.06
N VAL A 84 7.74 -5.98 0.90
CA VAL A 84 6.75 -6.04 1.98
C VAL A 84 6.67 -7.46 2.54
N PHE A 85 6.48 -8.47 1.69
CA PHE A 85 6.41 -9.86 2.14
C PHE A 85 7.69 -10.29 2.85
N LYS A 86 8.87 -9.97 2.32
CA LYS A 86 10.14 -10.28 2.99
C LYS A 86 10.26 -9.65 4.37
N GLN A 87 9.84 -8.39 4.53
CA GLN A 87 9.99 -7.68 5.79
C GLN A 87 8.96 -8.09 6.85
N TYR A 88 7.76 -8.50 6.44
CA TYR A 88 6.65 -8.75 7.36
C TYR A 88 6.31 -10.24 7.56
N ASP A 89 6.65 -11.16 6.64
CA ASP A 89 6.52 -12.61 6.87
C ASP A 89 7.67 -13.19 7.68
N ASP A 90 8.90 -12.67 7.56
CA ASP A 90 10.03 -13.07 8.41
C ASP A 90 9.73 -12.82 9.91
N GLN A 91 8.78 -11.94 10.23
CA GLN A 91 8.33 -11.69 11.61
C GLN A 91 7.33 -12.74 12.14
N ARG A 92 6.80 -13.64 11.31
CA ARG A 92 5.83 -14.67 11.71
C ARG A 92 6.44 -16.04 11.98
N GLU A 93 7.67 -16.31 11.52
CA GLU A 93 8.39 -17.57 11.80
C GLU A 93 9.18 -17.56 13.12
N GLY A 94 9.08 -16.48 13.92
CA GLY A 94 9.81 -16.28 15.17
C GLY A 94 8.97 -16.42 16.46
N THR A 95 7.89 -17.20 16.50
CA THR A 95 7.11 -17.48 17.72
C THR A 95 7.03 -18.97 18.02
#